data_AF-A0A4W5JGI7-F1
#
_entry.id   AF-A0A4W5JGI7-F1
#
_cell.length_a   1.000
_cell.length_b   1.000
_cell.length_c   1.000
_cell.angle_alpha   90.00
_cell.angle_beta   90.00
_cell.angle_gamma   90.00
#
_symmetry.space_group_name_H-M   'P 1'
#
loop_
_entity.id
_entity.type
_entity.pdbx_description
1 polymer ?
#
loop_
_entity_poly.entity_id
_entity_poly.type
_entity_poly.pdbx_seq_one_letter_code
_entity_poly.pdbx_strand_id
1 'polypeptide(L)'
;MPRNDEQCHLDPEGKYTEDTRQDYPSVPTLVRLLGKHNIIPIFAVTNYSFTYYEKLNEYFPIAELGLLQEDSANILSILEKAFQNIRSKISIRAEDRPKAIEAQVLSYSGNVAQAGSFKVKPGQIGKFKVRVKANEMVGEEHVCSLEQGDKKGKMRVKPTTFSTALNINAEVLCKTCDCEKNPFPNAVRCTGHGNLVCGKCKCNDGW
;
A
#
# COMPACT_ATOMS: atom_id res chain seq x y z
N MET A 1 -19.99 -10.95 -16.10
CA MET A 1 -20.53 -9.97 -15.13
C MET A 1 -19.56 -8.80 -15.03
N PRO A 2 -20.04 -7.57 -14.80
CA PRO A 2 -19.17 -6.44 -14.47
C PRO A 2 -18.40 -6.71 -13.16
N ARG A 3 -17.23 -6.08 -13.04
CA ARG A 3 -16.40 -6.15 -11.83
C ARG A 3 -17.12 -5.49 -10.65
N ASN A 4 -16.88 -6.00 -9.43
CA ASN A 4 -17.34 -5.35 -8.20
C ASN A 4 -16.89 -3.89 -8.14
N ASP A 5 -17.82 -2.98 -7.89
CA ASP A 5 -17.59 -1.52 -7.90
C ASP A 5 -17.15 -0.95 -6.54
N GLU A 6 -17.03 -1.82 -5.53
CA GLU A 6 -16.54 -1.52 -4.18
C GLU A 6 -17.43 -0.52 -3.41
N GLN A 7 -18.70 -0.36 -3.82
CA GLN A 7 -19.68 0.48 -3.14
C GLN A 7 -20.64 -0.33 -2.25
N CYS A 8 -21.38 0.38 -1.39
CA CYS A 8 -22.43 -0.22 -0.57
C CYS A 8 -23.70 -0.39 -1.40
N HIS A 9 -24.18 -1.63 -1.51
CA HIS A 9 -25.41 -2.00 -2.22
C HIS A 9 -26.33 -2.83 -1.31
N LEU A 10 -26.54 -2.36 -0.08
CA LEU A 10 -27.53 -2.93 0.82
C LEU A 10 -28.85 -2.17 0.67
N ASP A 11 -29.95 -2.90 0.54
CA ASP A 11 -31.29 -2.33 0.63
C ASP A 11 -31.65 -1.95 2.08
N PRO A 12 -32.77 -1.24 2.33
CA PRO A 12 -33.21 -0.88 3.68
C PRO A 12 -33.39 -2.08 4.63
N GLU A 13 -33.60 -3.28 4.10
CA GLU A 13 -33.74 -4.53 4.85
C GLU A 13 -32.37 -5.19 5.15
N GLY A 14 -31.28 -4.66 4.61
CA GLY A 14 -29.91 -5.14 4.83
C GLY A 14 -29.48 -6.27 3.89
N LYS A 15 -30.21 -6.52 2.80
CA LYS A 15 -29.85 -7.52 1.79
C LYS A 15 -28.98 -6.89 0.70
N TYR A 16 -27.96 -7.62 0.25
CA TYR A 16 -27.11 -7.21 -0.87
C TYR A 16 -27.85 -7.36 -2.20
N THR A 17 -27.94 -6.28 -2.99
CA THR A 17 -28.76 -6.20 -4.20
C THR A 17 -28.02 -6.52 -5.51
N GLU A 18 -26.70 -6.63 -5.46
CA GLU A 18 -25.83 -6.79 -6.63
C GLU A 18 -25.19 -8.19 -6.71
N ASP A 19 -25.71 -9.17 -5.95
CA ASP A 19 -25.23 -10.56 -5.87
C ASP A 19 -25.22 -11.30 -7.21
N THR A 20 -26.18 -10.99 -8.08
CA THR A 20 -26.33 -11.58 -9.44
C THR A 20 -25.90 -10.64 -10.56
N ARG A 21 -25.49 -9.42 -10.21
CA ARG A 21 -25.18 -8.35 -11.15
C ARG A 21 -23.71 -8.02 -11.23
N GLN A 22 -22.95 -8.25 -10.16
CA GLN A 22 -21.51 -8.03 -10.10
C GLN A 22 -20.76 -9.34 -9.86
N ASP A 23 -19.53 -9.39 -10.36
CA ASP A 23 -18.59 -10.46 -10.04
C ASP A 23 -18.08 -10.32 -8.59
N TYR A 24 -17.52 -11.40 -8.06
CA TYR A 24 -16.93 -11.41 -6.72
C TYR A 24 -15.75 -10.43 -6.61
N PRO A 25 -15.51 -9.83 -5.44
CA PRO A 25 -14.34 -9.00 -5.22
C PRO A 25 -13.07 -9.86 -5.28
N SER A 26 -12.01 -9.30 -5.87
CA SER A 26 -10.69 -9.95 -5.87
C SER A 26 -10.03 -9.87 -4.49
N VAL A 27 -9.11 -10.80 -4.19
CA VAL A 27 -8.34 -10.80 -2.92
C VAL A 27 -7.62 -9.46 -2.69
N PRO A 28 -6.92 -8.85 -3.66
CA PRO A 28 -6.29 -7.54 -3.46
C PRO A 28 -7.31 -6.43 -3.16
N THR A 29 -8.51 -6.47 -3.75
CA THR A 29 -9.58 -5.52 -3.44
C THR A 29 -10.00 -5.66 -1.96
N LEU A 30 -10.20 -6.89 -1.46
CA LEU A 30 -10.52 -7.13 -0.06
C LEU A 30 -9.43 -6.64 0.89
N VAL A 31 -8.16 -6.98 0.63
CA VAL A 31 -7.02 -6.56 1.47
C VAL A 31 -6.95 -5.03 1.59
N ARG A 32 -7.17 -4.30 0.49
CA ARG A 32 -7.17 -2.84 0.48
C ARG A 32 -8.36 -2.27 1.24
N LEU A 33 -9.58 -2.74 0.97
CA LEU A 33 -10.79 -2.20 1.60
C LEU A 33 -10.82 -2.47 3.10
N LEU A 34 -10.52 -3.69 3.54
CA LEU A 34 -10.45 -4.02 4.96
C LEU A 34 -9.37 -3.19 5.67
N GLY A 35 -8.20 -2.99 5.05
CA GLY A 35 -7.16 -2.12 5.57
C GLY A 35 -7.61 -0.65 5.69
N LYS A 36 -8.25 -0.11 4.65
CA LYS A 36 -8.78 1.26 4.63
C LYS A 36 -9.79 1.49 5.77
N HIS A 37 -10.63 0.50 6.05
CA HIS A 37 -11.66 0.56 7.08
C HIS A 37 -11.22 0.04 8.46
N ASN A 38 -9.93 -0.29 8.66
CA ASN A 38 -9.38 -0.84 9.91
C ASN A 38 -10.08 -2.14 10.37
N ILE A 39 -10.48 -2.99 9.43
CA ILE A 39 -11.14 -4.27 9.73
C ILE A 39 -10.09 -5.39 9.68
N ILE A 40 -10.07 -6.23 10.71
CA ILE A 40 -9.21 -7.41 10.79
C ILE A 40 -10.11 -8.64 10.67
N PRO A 41 -9.98 -9.44 9.59
CA PRO A 41 -10.80 -10.63 9.44
C PRO A 41 -10.34 -11.74 10.38
N ILE A 42 -11.31 -12.50 10.91
CA ILE A 42 -11.10 -13.77 11.61
C ILE A 42 -11.78 -14.84 10.76
N PHE A 43 -10.98 -15.73 10.18
CA PHE A 43 -11.47 -16.84 9.38
C PHE A 43 -11.72 -18.03 10.30
N ALA A 44 -12.99 -18.32 10.59
CA ALA A 44 -13.39 -19.53 11.30
C ALA A 44 -13.98 -20.52 10.29
N VAL A 45 -13.20 -21.51 9.87
CA VAL A 45 -13.54 -22.38 8.75
C VAL A 45 -13.42 -23.85 9.12
N THR A 46 -14.32 -24.67 8.59
CA THR A 46 -14.30 -26.12 8.79
C THR A 46 -13.10 -26.77 8.11
N ASN A 47 -12.78 -28.01 8.49
CA ASN A 47 -11.63 -28.74 7.97
C ASN A 47 -11.62 -28.85 6.44
N TYR A 48 -12.79 -28.97 5.80
CA TYR A 48 -12.93 -29.14 4.35
C TYR A 48 -12.25 -28.04 3.54
N SER A 49 -12.32 -26.79 3.99
CA SER A 49 -11.80 -25.63 3.27
C SER A 49 -10.55 -25.02 3.92
N PHE A 50 -10.07 -25.59 5.03
CA PHE A 50 -9.04 -24.97 5.87
C PHE A 50 -7.76 -24.63 5.12
N THR A 51 -7.27 -25.54 4.27
CA THR A 51 -6.01 -25.36 3.50
C THR A 51 -6.09 -24.22 2.47
N TYR A 52 -7.29 -23.91 1.94
CA TYR A 52 -7.47 -22.76 1.05
C TYR A 52 -7.38 -21.44 1.83
N TYR A 53 -7.98 -21.41 3.02
CA TYR A 53 -7.95 -20.24 3.88
C TYR A 53 -6.59 -20.02 4.54
N GLU A 54 -5.79 -21.06 4.74
CA GLU A 54 -4.40 -20.94 5.16
C GLU A 54 -3.60 -20.09 4.17
N LYS A 55 -3.70 -20.39 2.87
CA LYS A 55 -3.07 -19.60 1.80
C LYS A 55 -3.67 -18.21 1.68
N LEU A 56 -4.99 -18.09 1.82
CA LEU A 56 -5.67 -16.78 1.77
C LEU A 56 -5.21 -15.86 2.92
N ASN A 57 -5.05 -16.42 4.11
CA ASN A 57 -4.68 -15.68 5.32
C ASN A 57 -3.31 -14.99 5.19
N GLU A 58 -2.40 -15.52 4.38
CA GLU A 58 -1.08 -14.91 4.12
C GLU A 58 -1.18 -13.49 3.51
N TYR A 59 -2.26 -13.22 2.76
CA TYR A 59 -2.51 -11.90 2.16
C TYR A 59 -3.06 -10.87 3.14
N PHE A 60 -3.57 -11.30 4.30
CA PHE A 60 -4.20 -10.43 5.30
C PHE A 60 -3.29 -10.28 6.52
N PRO A 61 -2.52 -9.18 6.64
CA PRO A 61 -1.71 -8.94 7.82
C PRO A 61 -2.57 -8.98 9.08
N ILE A 62 -2.05 -9.64 10.12
CA ILE A 62 -2.64 -9.82 11.46
C ILE A 62 -4.03 -10.49 11.50
N ALA A 63 -4.52 -11.06 10.39
CA ALA A 63 -5.71 -11.90 10.41
C ALA A 63 -5.46 -13.19 11.19
N GLU A 64 -6.54 -13.76 11.71
CA GLU A 64 -6.52 -14.99 12.48
C GLU A 64 -7.31 -16.08 11.76
N LEU A 65 -6.79 -17.30 11.76
CA LEU A 65 -7.43 -18.48 11.17
C LEU A 65 -7.68 -19.50 12.27
N GLY A 66 -8.91 -19.98 12.39
CA GLY A 66 -9.34 -20.98 13.35
C GLY A 66 -10.10 -22.11 12.67
N LEU A 67 -9.79 -23.35 13.08
CA LEU A 67 -10.51 -24.54 12.63
C LEU A 67 -11.84 -24.64 13.37
N LEU A 68 -12.93 -24.40 12.67
CA LEU A 68 -14.30 -24.51 13.17
C LEU A 68 -14.74 -25.96 13.15
N GLN A 69 -15.32 -26.45 14.26
CA GLN A 69 -15.97 -27.75 14.29
C GLN A 69 -17.24 -27.74 13.42
N GLU A 70 -17.66 -28.90 12.92
CA GLU A 70 -18.84 -28.99 12.03
C GLU A 70 -20.13 -28.50 12.71
N ASP A 71 -20.24 -28.69 14.02
CA ASP A 71 -21.33 -28.19 14.87
C ASP A 71 -21.10 -26.76 15.39
N SER A 72 -19.99 -26.12 15.01
CA SER A 72 -19.55 -24.79 15.46
C SER A 72 -19.41 -24.63 16.99
N ALA A 73 -19.35 -25.73 17.76
CA ALA A 73 -19.33 -25.67 19.22
C ALA A 73 -18.12 -24.92 19.80
N ASN A 74 -17.01 -24.88 19.07
CA ASN A 74 -15.77 -24.21 19.49
C ASN A 74 -15.67 -22.72 19.07
N ILE A 75 -16.69 -22.11 18.46
CA ILE A 75 -16.62 -20.73 17.93
C ILE A 75 -16.16 -19.71 18.98
N LEU A 76 -16.66 -19.81 20.22
CA LEU A 76 -16.29 -18.91 21.31
C LEU A 76 -14.78 -18.98 21.61
N SER A 77 -14.22 -20.19 21.62
CA SER A 77 -12.78 -20.39 21.87
C SER A 77 -11.90 -19.86 20.75
N ILE A 78 -12.38 -19.93 19.49
CA ILE A 78 -11.68 -19.37 18.33
C ILE A 78 -11.64 -17.85 18.46
N LEU A 79 -12.78 -17.23 18.77
CA LEU A 79 -12.88 -15.78 18.94
C LEU A 79 -11.99 -15.29 20.08
N GLU A 80 -12.02 -15.94 21.25
CA GLU A 80 -11.18 -15.56 22.39
C GLU A 80 -9.69 -15.57 22.03
N LYS A 81 -9.21 -16.66 21.42
CA LYS A 81 -7.82 -16.78 20.96
C LYS A 81 -7.46 -15.73 19.92
N ALA A 82 -8.35 -15.50 18.96
CA ALA A 82 -8.15 -14.49 17.93
C ALA A 82 -8.01 -13.08 18.54
N PHE A 83 -8.90 -12.71 19.47
CA PHE A 83 -8.82 -11.42 20.16
C PHE A 83 -7.53 -11.25 20.97
N GLN A 84 -7.12 -12.29 21.70
CA GLN A 84 -5.85 -12.26 22.44
C GLN A 84 -4.65 -12.06 21.50
N ASN A 85 -4.63 -12.78 20.38
CA ASN A 85 -3.56 -12.69 19.38
C ASN A 85 -3.55 -11.32 18.69
N ILE A 86 -4.70 -10.82 18.24
CA ILE A 86 -4.83 -9.52 17.58
C ILE A 86 -4.33 -8.40 18.49
N ARG A 87 -4.68 -8.42 19.78
CA ARG A 87 -4.21 -7.42 20.75
C ARG A 87 -2.70 -7.48 21.00
N SER A 88 -2.06 -8.61 20.69
CA SER A 88 -0.61 -8.81 20.82
C SER A 88 0.17 -8.48 19.54
N LYS A 89 -0.51 -8.07 18.48
CA LYS A 89 0.08 -7.78 17.17
C LYS A 89 -0.29 -6.37 16.73
N ILE A 90 0.61 -5.71 16.01
CA ILE A 90 0.35 -4.43 15.36
C ILE A 90 0.89 -4.50 13.94
N SER A 91 0.06 -4.23 12.94
CA SER A 91 0.51 -4.05 11.55
C SER A 91 0.56 -2.56 11.27
N ILE A 92 1.69 -2.06 10.76
CA ILE A 92 1.84 -0.64 10.40
C ILE A 92 1.97 -0.55 8.88
N ARG A 93 1.11 0.25 8.26
CA ARG A 93 1.05 0.40 6.80
C ARG A 93 1.22 1.86 6.39
N ALA A 94 1.81 2.05 5.22
CA ALA A 94 1.83 3.32 4.51
C ALA A 94 0.72 3.32 3.46
N GLU A 95 -0.24 4.23 3.61
CA GLU A 95 -1.38 4.41 2.71
C GLU A 95 -1.21 5.67 1.85
N ASP A 96 -1.95 5.72 0.73
CA ASP A 96 -2.04 6.88 -0.17
C ASP A 96 -0.68 7.39 -0.66
N ARG A 97 0.24 6.45 -0.87
CA ARG A 97 1.62 6.71 -1.26
C ARG A 97 1.69 7.09 -2.75
N PRO A 98 2.32 8.23 -3.11
CA PRO A 98 2.60 8.56 -4.52
C PRO A 98 3.47 7.48 -5.16
N LYS A 99 3.24 7.18 -6.45
CA LYS A 99 3.93 6.08 -7.14
C LYS A 99 5.45 6.23 -7.12
N ALA A 100 5.96 7.47 -7.22
CA ALA A 100 7.38 7.76 -7.24
C ALA A 100 8.10 7.60 -5.89
N ILE A 101 7.38 7.39 -4.79
CA ILE A 101 7.95 7.37 -3.43
C ILE A 101 7.69 6.02 -2.80
N GLU A 102 8.70 5.25 -2.41
CA GLU A 102 8.59 4.06 -1.58
C GLU A 102 8.59 4.40 -0.08
N ALA A 103 7.83 3.63 0.71
CA ALA A 103 7.77 3.75 2.15
C ALA A 103 7.82 2.37 2.79
N GLN A 104 8.75 2.18 3.72
CA GLN A 104 8.93 0.92 4.45
C GLN A 104 8.95 1.19 5.95
N VAL A 105 8.19 0.40 6.70
CA VAL A 105 8.19 0.45 8.17
C VAL A 105 9.17 -0.61 8.70
N LEU A 106 10.07 -0.16 9.57
CA LEU A 106 11.12 -0.96 10.19
C LEU A 106 10.93 -0.97 11.70
N SER A 107 11.42 -2.04 12.34
CA SER A 107 11.62 -2.03 13.79
C SER A 107 12.61 -0.92 14.16
N TYR A 108 12.64 -0.53 15.44
CA TYR A 108 13.62 0.45 15.91
C TYR A 108 15.07 0.02 15.63
N SER A 109 15.37 -1.28 15.74
CA SER A 109 16.67 -1.88 15.42
C SER A 109 16.99 -1.93 13.92
N GLY A 110 16.04 -1.57 13.05
CA GLY A 110 16.24 -1.52 11.59
C GLY A 110 15.84 -2.80 10.85
N ASN A 111 15.32 -3.81 11.55
CA ASN A 111 14.84 -5.03 10.91
C ASN A 111 13.50 -4.77 10.22
N VAL A 112 13.36 -5.29 9.00
CA VAL A 112 12.10 -5.29 8.27
C VAL A 112 11.18 -6.30 8.94
N ALA A 113 9.96 -5.89 9.31
CA ALA A 113 8.95 -6.85 9.73
C ALA A 113 8.31 -7.50 8.50
N GLN A 114 8.12 -8.82 8.57
CA GLN A 114 7.36 -9.58 7.59
C GLN A 114 5.94 -8.99 7.51
N ALA A 115 5.54 -8.53 6.33
CA ALA A 115 4.26 -7.84 6.10
C ALA A 115 3.94 -6.66 7.05
N GLY A 116 4.98 -5.98 7.58
CA GLY A 116 4.81 -4.83 8.48
C GLY A 116 4.17 -5.17 9.83
N SER A 117 4.16 -6.45 10.23
CA SER A 117 3.55 -6.94 11.46
C SER A 117 4.56 -7.11 12.59
N PHE A 118 4.28 -6.51 13.74
CA PHE A 118 5.15 -6.51 14.92
C PHE A 118 4.40 -7.10 16.11
N LYS A 119 5.11 -7.90 16.93
CA LYS A 119 4.59 -8.34 18.23
C LYS A 119 4.72 -7.21 19.23
N VAL A 120 3.64 -6.95 19.96
CA VAL A 120 3.57 -5.91 21.00
C VAL A 120 2.84 -6.46 22.22
N LYS A 121 3.24 -6.05 23.41
CA LYS A 121 2.43 -6.31 24.62
C LYS A 121 1.40 -5.19 24.78
N PRO A 122 0.14 -5.49 25.13
CA PRO A 122 -0.82 -4.46 25.48
C PRO A 122 -0.25 -3.50 26.54
N GLY A 123 -0.37 -2.19 26.30
CA GLY A 123 0.21 -1.15 27.17
C GLY A 123 1.68 -0.81 26.92
N GLN A 124 2.38 -1.55 26.05
CA GLN A 124 3.76 -1.24 25.67
C GLN A 124 3.82 -0.10 24.64
N ILE A 125 4.75 0.84 24.84
CA ILE A 125 5.08 1.86 23.84
C ILE A 125 6.08 1.28 22.84
N GLY A 126 5.66 1.12 21.59
CA GLY A 126 6.53 0.71 20.48
C GLY A 126 7.21 1.90 19.81
N LYS A 127 8.49 1.72 19.41
CA LYS A 127 9.21 2.67 18.55
C LYS A 127 9.47 2.02 17.20
N PHE A 128 9.19 2.75 16.13
CA PHE A 128 9.33 2.27 14.75
C PHE A 128 10.06 3.32 13.90
N LYS A 129 10.71 2.87 12.83
CA LYS A 129 11.34 3.75 11.85
C LYS A 129 10.58 3.67 10.54
N VAL A 130 10.29 4.81 9.94
CA VAL A 130 9.73 4.88 8.58
C VAL A 130 10.85 5.30 7.65
N ARG A 131 11.24 4.41 6.73
CA ARG A 131 12.16 4.73 5.64
C ARG A 131 11.34 5.17 4.44
N VAL A 132 11.59 6.39 3.98
CA VAL A 132 11.00 6.95 2.77
C VAL A 132 12.10 7.08 1.72
N LYS A 133 11.85 6.60 0.50
CA LYS A 133 12.81 6.61 -0.60
C LYS A 133 12.10 7.08 -1.88
N ALA A 134 12.75 7.93 -2.67
CA ALA A 134 12.27 8.21 -4.02
C ALA A 134 12.79 7.14 -4.98
N ASN A 135 11.92 6.67 -5.87
CA ASN A 135 12.29 5.79 -6.96
C ASN A 135 12.94 6.60 -8.08
N GLU A 136 13.76 5.93 -8.89
CA GLU A 136 14.32 6.54 -10.11
C GLU A 136 13.39 6.33 -11.30
N MET A 137 12.76 5.16 -11.36
CA MET A 137 11.85 4.74 -12.43
C MET A 137 10.55 4.19 -11.83
N VAL A 138 9.43 4.39 -12.53
CA VAL A 138 8.15 3.73 -12.26
C VAL A 138 7.70 3.10 -13.58
N GLY A 139 7.78 1.76 -13.68
CA GLY A 139 7.67 1.08 -14.97
C GLY A 139 8.85 1.45 -15.87
N GLU A 140 8.58 1.89 -17.09
CA GLU A 140 9.59 2.32 -18.07
C GLU A 140 9.83 3.84 -18.03
N GLU A 141 9.10 4.59 -17.21
CA GLU A 141 9.19 6.05 -17.14
C GLU A 141 10.06 6.51 -15.97
N HIS A 142 10.89 7.53 -16.23
CA HIS A 142 11.64 8.21 -15.18
C HIS A 142 10.67 9.00 -14.28
N VAL A 143 10.89 8.97 -12.97
CA VAL A 143 9.93 9.56 -12.00
C VAL A 143 9.65 11.04 -12.24
N CYS A 144 10.59 11.77 -12.85
CA CYS A 144 10.40 13.19 -13.15
C CYS A 144 9.44 13.47 -14.30
N SER A 145 9.24 12.50 -15.20
CA SER A 145 8.30 12.58 -16.31
C SER A 145 6.85 12.29 -15.88
N LEU A 146 6.64 11.72 -14.68
CA LEU A 146 5.32 11.40 -14.16
C LEU A 146 4.47 12.65 -13.91
N GLU A 147 3.15 12.45 -13.81
CA GLU A 147 2.21 13.49 -13.41
C GLU A 147 2.45 13.97 -11.97
N GLN A 148 1.94 15.16 -11.65
CA GLN A 148 2.24 15.79 -10.36
C GLN A 148 1.74 14.97 -9.16
N GLY A 149 0.57 14.32 -9.28
CA GLY A 149 0.01 13.47 -8.22
C GLY A 149 0.81 12.20 -7.94
N ASP A 150 1.60 11.74 -8.91
CA ASP A 150 2.48 10.56 -8.76
C ASP A 150 3.84 10.94 -8.19
N LYS A 151 4.26 12.22 -8.30
CA LYS A 151 5.52 12.76 -7.77
C LYS A 151 5.42 13.35 -6.37
N LYS A 152 4.25 13.87 -5.99
CA LYS A 152 4.03 14.53 -4.71
C LYS A 152 2.70 14.13 -4.10
N GLY A 153 2.66 14.03 -2.78
CA GLY A 153 1.42 13.75 -2.08
C GLY A 153 1.58 13.62 -0.58
N LYS A 154 0.44 13.42 0.08
CA LYS A 154 0.35 13.20 1.51
C LYS A 154 0.11 11.72 1.78
N MET A 155 1.15 11.02 2.20
CA MET A 155 1.05 9.62 2.63
C MET A 155 0.72 9.54 4.13
N ARG A 156 0.05 8.47 4.52
CA ARG A 156 -0.36 8.22 5.92
C ARG A 156 0.28 6.95 6.42
N VAL A 157 1.06 7.04 7.48
CA VAL A 157 1.62 5.86 8.16
C VAL A 157 0.86 5.64 9.45
N LYS A 158 0.11 4.54 9.52
CA LYS A 158 -0.68 4.22 10.71
C LYS A 158 -0.63 2.73 11.04
N PRO A 159 -0.78 2.40 12.33
CA PRO A 159 -1.19 1.07 12.74
C PRO A 159 -2.59 0.72 12.22
N THR A 160 -2.82 -0.53 11.83
CA THR A 160 -4.14 -1.03 11.37
C THR A 160 -5.21 -1.02 12.46
N THR A 161 -4.83 -0.94 13.73
CA THR A 161 -5.73 -0.92 14.89
C THR A 161 -6.06 0.49 15.40
N PHE A 162 -5.47 1.54 14.82
CA PHE A 162 -5.61 2.92 15.28
C PHE A 162 -6.15 3.82 14.18
N SER A 163 -7.01 4.78 14.54
CA SER A 163 -7.49 5.82 13.63
C SER A 163 -6.44 6.91 13.39
N THR A 164 -5.58 7.18 14.39
CA THR A 164 -4.52 8.18 14.32
C THR A 164 -3.40 7.74 13.39
N ALA A 165 -2.96 8.65 12.52
CA ALA A 165 -1.91 8.42 11.54
C ALA A 165 -0.81 9.49 11.63
N LEU A 166 0.43 9.07 11.36
CA LEU A 166 1.52 9.98 11.03
C LEU A 166 1.36 10.41 9.58
N ASN A 167 1.07 11.70 9.37
CA ASN A 167 0.95 12.28 8.05
C ASN A 167 2.32 12.76 7.55
N ILE A 168 2.73 12.32 6.36
CA ILE A 168 4.00 12.70 5.74
C ILE A 168 3.69 13.34 4.39
N ASN A 169 4.02 14.61 4.25
CA ASN A 169 4.02 15.30 2.96
C ASN A 169 5.37 15.04 2.28
N ALA A 170 5.34 14.41 1.11
CA ALA A 170 6.55 14.06 0.38
C ALA A 170 6.43 14.47 -1.09
N GLU A 171 7.54 14.91 -1.65
CA GLU A 171 7.66 15.36 -3.04
C GLU A 171 9.02 14.93 -3.59
N VAL A 172 9.01 14.34 -4.78
CA VAL A 172 10.24 14.08 -5.54
C VAL A 172 10.70 15.38 -6.20
N LEU A 173 11.88 15.85 -5.80
CA LEU A 173 12.46 17.06 -6.34
C LEU A 173 13.12 16.79 -7.69
N CYS A 174 12.34 16.98 -8.74
CA CYS A 174 12.80 16.92 -10.12
C CYS A 174 13.31 18.27 -10.60
N LYS A 175 14.25 18.86 -9.87
CA LYS A 175 14.82 20.15 -10.25
C LYS A 175 15.64 19.97 -11.53
N THR A 176 15.30 20.77 -12.52
CA THR A 176 16.24 21.09 -13.59
C THR A 176 17.41 21.85 -12.99
N CYS A 177 18.63 21.47 -13.36
CA CYS A 177 19.82 22.22 -12.97
C CYS A 177 19.69 23.67 -13.48
N ASP A 178 20.26 24.66 -12.79
CA ASP A 178 20.13 26.07 -13.24
C ASP A 178 20.64 26.28 -14.68
N CYS A 179 21.65 25.51 -15.10
CA CYS A 179 22.17 25.52 -16.47
C CYS A 179 21.23 24.88 -17.51
N GLU A 180 20.19 24.14 -17.10
CA GLU A 180 19.17 23.57 -17.99
C GLU A 180 18.03 24.55 -18.26
N LYS A 181 17.89 25.60 -17.43
CA LYS A 181 16.85 26.63 -17.58
C LYS A 181 17.10 27.55 -18.78
N ASN A 182 18.38 27.79 -19.09
CA ASN A 182 18.81 28.69 -20.17
C ASN A 182 19.71 27.94 -21.16
N PRO A 183 19.15 27.01 -21.95
CA PRO A 183 19.90 26.34 -23.01
C PRO A 183 20.28 27.35 -24.11
N PHE A 184 21.45 27.19 -24.73
CA PHE A 184 21.78 27.94 -25.95
C PHE A 184 21.28 27.15 -27.17
N PRO A 185 20.18 27.57 -27.82
CA PRO A 185 19.59 26.81 -28.89
C PRO A 185 20.47 26.83 -30.15
N ASN A 186 20.51 25.73 -30.91
CA ASN A 186 21.27 25.60 -32.16
C ASN A 186 22.69 26.16 -32.06
N ALA A 187 23.39 25.81 -30.97
CA ALA A 187 24.69 26.38 -30.67
C ALA A 187 25.70 26.00 -31.76
N VAL A 188 26.53 26.95 -32.19
CA VAL A 188 27.62 26.69 -33.16
C VAL A 188 28.57 25.59 -32.66
N ARG A 189 28.78 25.52 -31.33
CA ARG A 189 29.55 24.46 -30.67
C ARG A 189 28.91 23.06 -30.79
N CYS A 190 27.62 23.00 -31.10
CA CYS A 190 26.84 21.80 -31.34
C CYS A 190 26.44 21.69 -32.82
N THR A 191 27.35 22.12 -33.71
CA THR A 191 27.22 22.09 -35.19
C THR A 191 25.99 22.80 -35.76
N GLY A 192 25.29 23.61 -34.96
CA GLY A 192 24.03 24.24 -35.35
C GLY A 192 22.81 23.30 -35.33
N HIS A 193 23.00 22.01 -35.03
CA HIS A 193 21.94 20.98 -35.04
C HIS A 193 21.58 20.47 -33.64
N GLY A 194 22.02 21.17 -32.60
CA GLY A 194 21.68 20.84 -31.23
C GLY A 194 21.80 22.03 -30.28
N ASN A 195 21.22 21.86 -29.10
CA ASN A 195 21.20 22.86 -28.04
C ASN A 195 22.37 22.61 -27.07
N LEU A 196 23.12 23.64 -26.69
CA LEU A 196 24.13 23.53 -25.64
C LEU A 196 23.44 23.68 -24.28
N VAL A 197 23.38 22.58 -23.52
CA VAL A 197 22.73 22.48 -22.21
C VAL A 197 23.77 21.99 -21.20
N CYS A 198 24.06 22.78 -20.16
CA CYS A 198 25.04 22.43 -19.12
C CYS A 198 26.41 21.96 -19.65
N GLY A 199 26.89 22.55 -20.74
CA GLY A 199 28.17 22.18 -21.35
C GLY A 199 28.14 20.90 -22.21
N LYS A 200 26.96 20.31 -22.44
CA LYS A 200 26.75 19.18 -23.34
C LYS A 200 25.84 19.56 -24.50
N CYS A 201 26.04 18.95 -25.66
CA CYS A 201 25.15 19.14 -26.81
C CYS A 201 23.99 18.14 -26.75
N LYS A 202 22.76 18.65 -26.78
CA LYS A 202 21.54 17.86 -26.94
C LYS A 202 21.05 18.03 -28.37
N CYS A 203 21.14 16.99 -29.19
CA CYS A 203 20.70 17.02 -30.58
C CYS A 203 19.20 17.30 -30.70
N ASN A 204 18.82 17.97 -31.77
CA ASN A 204 17.44 18.08 -32.18
C ASN A 204 16.96 16.74 -32.77
N ASP A 205 15.65 16.51 -32.80
CA ASP A 205 15.10 15.28 -33.36
C ASP A 205 15.55 15.10 -34.83
N GLY A 206 16.14 13.93 -35.12
CA GLY A 206 16.65 13.60 -36.45
C GLY A 206 18.15 13.87 -36.69
N TRP A 207 18.93 14.21 -35.66
CA TRP A 207 20.39 14.45 -35.72
C TRP A 207 21.18 13.70 -34.65
#